data_AF-A0A8C0NW07-F1
#
_entry.id   AF-A0A8C0NW07-F1
#
_cell.length_a   1.000
_cell.length_b   1.000
_cell.length_c   1.000
_cell.angle_alpha   90.00
_cell.angle_beta   90.00
_cell.angle_gamma   90.00
#
_symmetry.space_group_name_H-M   'P 1'
#
loop_
_entity.id
_entity.type
_entity.pdbx_description
1 polymer ?
#
loop_
_entity_poly.entity_id
_entity_poly.type
_entity_poly.pdbx_seq_one_letter_code
_entity_poly.pdbx_strand_id
1 'polypeptide(L)' 'MPRYCLFGDTVNTASRMESTGLPYRIHVSGSTAQTLRSLDEGYRIDIRGQTELKVGDFLSWN' A
#
# COMPACT_ATOMS: atom_id res chain seq x y z
N MET A 1 -8.24 -0.97 -31.10
CA MET A 1 -9.01 -1.81 -30.15
C MET A 1 -9.10 -1.05 -28.83
N PRO A 2 -10.31 -0.81 -28.26
CA PRO A 2 -10.44 -0.04 -27.03
C PRO A 2 -9.83 -0.79 -25.84
N ARG A 3 -9.08 -0.08 -24.99
CA ARG A 3 -8.50 -0.59 -23.74
C ARG A 3 -9.04 0.22 -22.57
N TYR A 4 -9.51 -0.46 -21.53
CA TYR A 4 -9.94 0.19 -20.30
C TYR A 4 -8.71 0.45 -19.43
N CYS A 5 -8.35 1.73 -19.29
CA CYS A 5 -7.17 2.15 -18.54
C CYS A 5 -7.61 2.92 -17.29
N LEU A 6 -7.04 2.56 -16.13
CA LEU A 6 -7.23 3.28 -14.88
C LEU A 6 -6.09 4.29 -14.69
N PHE A 7 -6.42 5.46 -14.17
CA PHE A 7 -5.47 6.58 -13.98
C PHE A 7 -5.67 7.25 -12.62
N GLY A 8 -4.69 8.03 -12.19
CA GLY A 8 -4.74 8.83 -10.97
C GLY A 8 -3.63 8.50 -9.96
N ASP A 9 -3.58 9.27 -8.88
CA ASP A 9 -2.51 9.12 -7.89
C ASP A 9 -2.59 7.80 -7.12
N THR A 10 -3.79 7.26 -6.93
CA THR A 10 -3.98 5.95 -6.29
C THR A 10 -3.30 4.83 -7.07
N VAL A 11 -3.42 4.80 -8.40
CA VAL A 11 -2.75 3.78 -9.22
C VAL A 11 -1.23 3.98 -9.24
N ASN A 12 -0.77 5.24 -9.22
CA ASN A 12 0.66 5.56 -9.12
C ASN A 12 1.24 5.12 -7.76
N THR A 13 0.53 5.36 -6.66
CA THR A 13 0.95 4.94 -5.32
C THR A 13 0.95 3.42 -5.19
N ALA A 14 -0.06 2.73 -5.71
CA ALA A 14 -0.11 1.27 -5.73
C ALA A 14 1.08 0.67 -6.51
N SER A 15 1.39 1.20 -7.70
CA SER A 15 2.57 0.79 -8.48
C SER A 15 3.87 1.00 -7.70
N ARG A 16 3.99 2.09 -6.94
CA ARG A 16 5.18 2.33 -6.11
C ARG A 16 5.27 1.38 -4.93
N MET A 17 4.15 1.10 -4.25
CA MET A 17 4.11 0.15 -3.14
C MET A 17 4.56 -1.25 -3.57
N GLU A 18 4.17 -1.67 -4.77
CA GLU A 18 4.60 -2.93 -5.39
C GLU A 18 6.10 -2.90 -5.70
N SER A 19 6.59 -1.86 -6.38
CA SER A 19 8.02 -1.71 -6.72
C SER A 19 8.97 -1.62 -5.52
N THR A 20 8.49 -1.17 -4.36
CA THR A 20 9.27 -0.99 -3.12
C THR A 20 8.95 -2.05 -2.07
N GLY A 21 8.11 -3.03 -2.40
CA GLY A 21 7.72 -4.12 -1.52
C GLY A 21 8.89 -5.04 -1.18
N LEU A 22 8.85 -5.65 0.00
CA LEU A 22 9.78 -6.72 0.35
C LEU A 22 9.29 -8.04 -0.25
N PRO A 23 10.19 -8.91 -0.72
CA PRO A 23 9.80 -10.23 -1.21
C PRO A 23 9.11 -11.03 -0.11
N TYR A 24 8.09 -11.81 -0.48
CA TYR A 24 7.29 -12.64 0.42
C TYR A 24 6.54 -11.86 1.52
N ARG A 25 6.26 -10.57 1.31
CA ARG A 25 5.41 -9.74 2.19
C ARG A 25 4.37 -8.98 1.38
N ILE A 26 3.23 -8.71 2.01
CA ILE A 26 2.16 -7.91 1.40
C ILE A 26 2.30 -6.48 1.91
N HIS A 27 2.70 -5.56 1.04
CA HIS A 27 2.81 -4.16 1.40
C HIS A 27 1.43 -3.49 1.36
N VAL A 28 0.98 -2.93 2.48
CA VAL A 28 -0.32 -2.25 2.58
C VAL A 28 -0.16 -0.77 2.95
N SER A 29 -1.07 0.06 2.45
CA SER A 29 -1.11 1.48 2.76
C SER A 29 -1.73 1.69 4.14
N GLY A 30 -1.48 2.84 4.76
CA GLY A 30 -2.06 3.16 6.07
C GLY A 30 -3.60 3.10 6.09
N SER A 31 -4.25 3.56 5.01
CA SER A 31 -5.72 3.47 4.89
C SER A 31 -6.20 2.03 4.85
N THR A 32 -5.55 1.16 4.08
CA THR A 32 -5.89 -0.27 4.01
C THR A 32 -5.62 -0.96 5.35
N ALA A 33 -4.51 -0.65 6.02
CA ALA A 33 -4.20 -1.19 7.34
C ALA A 33 -5.26 -0.82 8.39
N GLN A 34 -5.77 0.42 8.36
CA GLN A 34 -6.85 0.85 9.23
C GLN A 34 -8.15 0.08 8.97
N THR A 35 -8.51 -0.09 7.69
CA THR A 35 -9.68 -0.88 7.31
C THR A 35 -9.54 -2.33 7.76
N LEU A 36 -8.40 -2.98 7.52
CA LEU A 36 -8.15 -4.36 7.94
C LEU A 36 -8.22 -4.54 9.47
N ARG A 37 -7.75 -3.55 10.23
CA ARG A 37 -7.92 -3.56 11.70
C ARG A 37 -9.37 -3.40 12.12
N SER A 38 -10.15 -2.58 11.41
CA SER A 38 -11.57 -2.39 11.72
C SER A 38 -12.44 -3.61 11.41
N LEU A 39 -11.99 -4.50 10.53
CA LEU A 39 -12.69 -5.74 10.18
C LEU A 39 -12.61 -6.79 11.30
N ASP A 40 -11.61 -6.71 12.19
CA ASP A 40 -11.39 -7.65 13.31
C ASP A 40 -11.33 -9.15 12.90
N GLU A 41 -10.94 -9.44 11.66
CA GLU A 41 -10.83 -10.81 11.13
C GLU A 41 -9.50 -11.49 11.50
N GLY A 42 -8.73 -10.93 12.45
CA GLY A 42 -7.47 -11.50 12.92
C GLY A 42 -6.25 -11.25 12.03
N TYR A 43 -6.28 -10.26 11.14
CA TYR A 43 -5.12 -9.85 10.35
C TYR A 43 -3.98 -9.35 11.24
N ARG A 44 -2.79 -9.93 11.07
CA ARG A 44 -1.55 -9.43 11.67
C ARG A 44 -0.86 -8.48 10.70
N ILE A 45 -0.68 -7.23 11.14
CA ILE A 45 -0.10 -6.15 10.33
C ILE A 45 0.99 -5.49 11.15
N ASP A 46 2.20 -5.45 10.60
CA ASP A 46 3.39 -4.92 11.27
C ASP A 46 3.84 -3.60 10.62
N ILE A 47 4.30 -2.65 11.45
CA ILE A 47 4.85 -1.39 10.95
C ILE A 47 6.19 -1.68 10.27
N ARG A 48 6.36 -1.21 9.03
CA ARG A 48 7.63 -1.26 8.32
C ARG A 48 8.53 -0.07 8.66
N GLY A 49 7.94 1.10 8.90
CA GLY A 49 8.62 2.37 9.19
C GLY A 49 8.17 3.48 8.23
N GLN A 50 8.85 4.62 8.24
CA GLN A 50 8.68 5.62 7.18
C GLN A 50 9.42 5.14 5.93
N THR A 51 8.75 5.19 4.78
CA THR A 51 9.39 4.92 3.49
C THR A 51 9.22 6.15 2.62
N GLU A 52 10.33 6.71 2.13
CA GLU A 52 10.30 7.84 1.20
C GLU A 52 9.66 7.41 -0.13
N LEU A 53 8.39 7.76 -0.29
CA LEU A 53 7.73 7.78 -1.58
C LEU A 53 7.82 9.22 -2.10
N LYS A 54 8.07 9.39 -3.40
CA LYS A 54 8.25 10.72 -4.05
C LYS A 54 7.05 11.69 -3.94
N VAL A 55 6.00 11.34 -3.19
CA VAL A 55 4.78 12.15 -2.97
C VAL A 55 4.53 12.34 -1.46
N GLY A 56 5.58 12.40 -0.65
CA GLY A 56 5.51 12.68 0.79
C GLY A 56 5.79 11.47 1.67
N ASP A 57 6.17 11.73 2.92
CA ASP A 57 6.49 10.71 3.90
C ASP A 57 5.22 9.98 4.34
N PHE A 58 5.10 8.71 3.96
CA PHE A 58 4.01 7.84 4.43
C PHE A 58 4.56 6.75 5.33
N LEU A 59 3.81 6.46 6.40
CA LEU A 59 4.01 5.26 7.21
C LEU A 59 3.57 4.04 6.40
N SER A 60 4.51 3.12 6.16
CA SER A 60 4.28 1.87 5.44
C SER A 60 4.04 0.70 6.39
N TRP A 61 3.17 -0.22 5.98
CA TRP A 61 2.72 -1.36 6.76
C TRP A 61 2.93 -2.66 5.97
N ASN A 62 3.34 -3.73 6.66
CA ASN A 62 3.46 -5.09 6.10
C ASN A 62 2.40 -6.01 6.70
#